data_AF-A0A7S1SFE8-F1
#
_entry.id   AF-A0A7S1SFE8-F1
#
_cell.length_a   1.000
_cell.length_b   1.000
_cell.length_c   1.000
_cell.angle_alpha   90.00
_cell.angle_beta   90.00
_cell.angle_gamma   90.00
#
_symmetry.space_group_name_H-M   'P 1'
#
loop_
_entity.id
_entity.type
_entity.pdbx_description
1 polymer ?
#
loop_
_entity_poly.entity_id
_entity_poly.type
_entity_poly.pdbx_seq_one_letter_code
_entity_poly.pdbx_strand_id
1 'polypeptide(L)'
;GPAEPVGGSAAGGGYIEGCWQFYGAWDAAFPGVVVGTGVEDYFDSSYYFGADTFLRQGQLSSSPLSGLTVFNRSSDGHERLSGYRVHAADPLAFTDGGRLVWRVGGRPGNGTTKCGMPLPRGEGAPRELEIEGRGARRELSPVNVSSYGWVYTWPARGAHS
;
A
#
# COMPACT_ATOMS: atom_id res chain seq x y z
N GLY A 1 -24.62 -17.95 7.28
CA GLY A 1 -24.61 -16.49 7.50
C GLY A 1 -23.18 -16.01 7.34
N PRO A 2 -22.90 -14.80 6.81
CA PRO A 2 -21.53 -14.49 6.47
C PRO A 2 -20.90 -13.58 7.53
N ALA A 3 -20.20 -14.20 8.47
CA ALA A 3 -18.83 -13.79 8.80
C ALA A 3 -17.99 -15.00 8.34
N GLU A 4 -16.82 -14.85 7.73
CA GLU A 4 -15.59 -14.50 8.43
C GLU A 4 -14.50 -14.05 7.45
N PRO A 5 -13.80 -12.92 7.69
CA PRO A 5 -12.47 -12.70 7.20
C PRO A 5 -11.45 -13.01 8.30
N VAL A 6 -10.75 -14.14 8.19
CA VAL A 6 -9.63 -14.49 9.07
C VAL A 6 -8.32 -14.29 8.32
N GLY A 7 -7.70 -13.12 8.49
CA GLY A 7 -6.26 -12.83 8.37
C GLY A 7 -5.47 -13.58 7.28
N GLY A 8 -5.11 -12.84 6.23
CA GLY A 8 -4.27 -13.31 5.12
C GLY A 8 -4.89 -12.96 3.77
N SER A 9 -4.08 -12.88 2.71
CA SER A 9 -4.54 -12.52 1.36
C SER A 9 -5.58 -13.50 0.79
N ALA A 10 -5.66 -14.72 1.32
CA ALA A 10 -6.63 -15.75 0.96
C ALA A 10 -8.00 -15.64 1.65
N ALA A 11 -8.13 -14.81 2.70
CA ALA A 11 -9.30 -14.76 3.58
C ALA A 11 -9.83 -13.33 3.81
N GLY A 12 -9.80 -12.50 2.77
CA GLY A 12 -10.35 -11.13 2.80
C GLY A 12 -9.35 -10.04 3.16
N GLY A 13 -8.09 -10.38 3.50
CA GLY A 13 -6.99 -9.44 3.74
C GLY A 13 -6.37 -8.86 2.47
N GLY A 14 -7.06 -8.91 1.32
CA GLY A 14 -6.54 -8.46 0.03
C GLY A 14 -6.19 -6.96 -0.03
N TYR A 15 -6.60 -6.18 0.97
CA TYR A 15 -6.17 -4.80 1.14
C TYR A 15 -4.66 -4.69 1.40
N ILE A 16 -4.07 -5.66 2.09
CA ILE A 16 -2.66 -5.62 2.49
C ILE A 16 -1.74 -5.59 1.25
N GLU A 17 -2.13 -6.26 0.18
CA GLU A 17 -1.41 -6.30 -1.10
C GLU A 17 -1.57 -5.02 -1.94
N GLY A 18 -2.26 -4.00 -1.40
CA GLY A 18 -2.50 -2.75 -2.12
C GLY A 18 -1.22 -1.94 -2.29
N CYS A 19 -1.02 -1.40 -3.49
CA CYS A 19 0.17 -0.60 -3.79
C CYS A 19 -0.04 0.87 -3.42
N TRP A 20 1.01 1.52 -2.94
CA TRP A 20 1.06 2.97 -2.75
C TRP A 20 1.70 3.63 -3.96
N GLN A 21 1.01 4.61 -4.52
CA GLN A 21 1.46 5.37 -5.68
C GLN A 21 1.43 6.86 -5.41
N PHE A 22 2.54 7.52 -5.73
CA PHE A 22 2.66 8.95 -5.69
C PHE A 22 2.54 9.55 -7.09
N TYR A 23 1.87 10.69 -7.15
CA TYR A 23 1.71 11.48 -8.37
C TYR A 23 2.11 12.92 -8.04
N GLY A 24 3.12 13.42 -8.76
CA GLY A 24 3.70 14.76 -8.56
C GLY A 24 2.83 15.92 -9.01
N ALA A 25 1.66 15.64 -9.61
CA ALA A 25 0.60 16.59 -9.91
C ALA A 25 -0.76 15.95 -9.58
N TRP A 26 -1.78 16.75 -9.29
CA TRP A 26 -3.11 16.25 -8.89
C TRP A 26 -3.83 15.48 -10.02
N ASP A 27 -3.59 15.86 -11.27
CA ASP A 27 -4.21 15.31 -12.48
C ASP A 27 -3.34 14.29 -13.23
N ALA A 28 -2.10 14.07 -12.80
CA ALA A 28 -1.13 13.21 -13.48
C ALA A 28 -1.69 11.80 -13.70
N ALA A 29 -1.58 11.25 -14.92
CA ALA A 29 -2.15 9.95 -15.26
C ALA A 29 -1.49 8.77 -14.52
N PHE A 30 -2.24 7.66 -14.42
CA PHE A 30 -1.73 6.35 -13.98
C PHE A 30 -0.52 5.91 -14.84
N PRO A 31 0.54 5.26 -14.29
CA PRO A 31 0.64 4.67 -12.94
C PRO A 31 1.25 5.53 -11.83
N GLY A 32 1.73 6.74 -12.13
CA GLY A 32 2.55 7.49 -11.16
C GLY A 32 3.84 6.74 -10.77
N VAL A 33 4.41 7.09 -9.62
CA VAL A 33 5.59 6.44 -9.03
C VAL A 33 5.12 5.47 -7.96
N VAL A 34 5.53 4.21 -8.03
CA VAL A 34 5.27 3.23 -6.97
C VAL A 34 6.20 3.52 -5.78
N VAL A 35 5.62 3.80 -4.62
CA VAL A 35 6.33 4.07 -3.37
C VAL A 35 6.09 2.99 -2.31
N GLY A 36 5.24 2.01 -2.61
CA GLY A 36 5.05 0.81 -1.81
C GLY A 36 4.33 -0.26 -2.62
N THR A 37 4.76 -1.51 -2.49
CA THR A 37 4.18 -2.66 -3.20
C THR A 37 3.12 -3.41 -2.39
N GLY A 38 2.95 -3.02 -1.14
CA GLY A 38 1.98 -3.51 -0.18
C GLY A 38 1.76 -2.43 0.87
N VAL A 39 0.75 -2.60 1.70
CA VAL A 39 0.48 -1.71 2.83
C VAL A 39 1.60 -1.82 3.84
N GLU A 40 2.01 -3.05 4.18
CA GLU A 40 3.12 -3.34 5.07
C GLU A 40 4.45 -2.85 4.49
N ASP A 41 4.66 -3.01 3.18
CA ASP A 41 5.89 -2.59 2.51
C ASP A 41 6.08 -1.07 2.62
N TYR A 42 4.99 -0.30 2.48
CA TYR A 42 5.01 1.16 2.57
C TYR A 42 5.37 1.68 3.97
N PHE A 43 5.13 0.87 5.01
CA PHE A 43 5.45 1.18 6.39
C PHE A 43 6.72 0.46 6.89
N ASP A 44 7.66 0.16 5.98
CA ASP A 44 8.92 -0.56 6.24
C ASP A 44 8.75 -1.90 6.98
N SER A 45 7.70 -2.63 6.61
CA SER A 45 7.44 -3.95 7.16
C SER A 45 7.31 -4.98 6.03
N SER A 46 6.97 -6.22 6.40
CA SER A 46 6.79 -7.32 5.46
C SER A 46 5.86 -8.38 6.06
N TYR A 47 5.41 -9.33 5.23
CA TYR A 47 4.62 -10.50 5.66
C TYR A 47 3.40 -10.11 6.52
N TYR A 48 2.61 -9.15 6.04
CA TYR A 48 1.44 -8.65 6.77
C TYR A 48 1.80 -8.11 8.16
N PHE A 49 2.85 -7.30 8.24
CA PHE A 49 3.42 -6.84 9.51
C PHE A 49 3.87 -7.98 10.45
N GLY A 50 4.30 -9.11 9.89
CA GLY A 50 4.60 -10.34 10.65
C GLY A 50 3.37 -11.15 11.07
N ALA A 51 2.15 -10.72 10.73
CA ALA A 51 0.91 -11.42 11.10
C ALA A 51 0.66 -12.71 10.30
N ASP A 52 1.46 -12.97 9.26
CA ASP A 52 1.45 -14.25 8.55
C ASP A 52 2.22 -15.37 9.29
N THR A 53 2.91 -15.04 10.39
CA THR A 53 3.58 -16.01 11.26
C THR A 53 2.59 -16.80 12.13
N PHE A 54 3.10 -17.79 12.88
CA PHE A 54 2.32 -18.60 13.82
C PHE A 54 1.66 -17.78 14.94
N LEU A 55 2.16 -16.57 15.21
CA LEU A 55 1.60 -15.67 16.22
C LEU A 55 0.28 -15.03 15.76
N ARG A 56 0.02 -14.97 14.45
CA ARG A 56 -1.19 -14.38 13.84
C ARG A 56 -1.49 -12.94 14.30
N GLN A 57 -0.48 -12.23 14.79
CA GLN A 57 -0.53 -10.85 15.29
C GLN A 57 0.50 -10.00 14.56
N GLY A 58 0.14 -8.76 14.28
CA GLY A 58 1.08 -7.78 13.73
C GLY A 58 2.12 -7.39 14.77
N GLN A 59 3.37 -7.34 14.37
CA GLN A 59 4.46 -6.85 15.20
C GLN A 59 4.49 -5.33 15.12
N LEU A 60 4.11 -4.68 16.22
CA LEU A 60 4.20 -3.23 16.34
C LEU A 60 5.66 -2.79 16.19
N SER A 61 5.84 -1.66 15.51
CA SER A 61 7.15 -1.10 15.22
C SER A 61 7.11 0.42 15.32
N SER A 62 8.24 1.00 15.68
CA SER A 62 8.39 2.46 15.73
C SER A 62 9.83 2.82 15.40
N SER A 63 9.98 3.66 14.38
CA SER A 63 11.23 4.30 14.00
C SER A 63 10.99 5.79 13.74
N PRO A 64 12.04 6.62 13.60
CA PRO A 64 11.86 8.02 13.24
C PRO A 64 11.13 8.25 11.91
N LEU A 65 11.18 7.29 10.97
CA LEU A 65 10.65 7.46 9.62
C LEU A 65 9.36 6.66 9.37
N SER A 66 9.09 5.62 10.14
CA SER A 66 7.92 4.77 9.92
C SER A 66 7.57 3.93 11.16
N GLY A 67 6.35 3.42 11.20
CA GLY A 67 5.96 2.45 12.21
C GLY A 67 4.52 1.98 12.10
N LEU A 68 4.26 0.84 12.75
CA LEU A 68 2.93 0.30 13.00
C LEU A 68 2.58 0.51 14.48
N THR A 69 1.61 1.37 14.75
CA THR A 69 1.22 1.77 16.11
C THR A 69 0.04 0.99 16.65
N VAL A 70 -0.82 0.48 15.77
CA VAL A 70 -1.96 -0.39 16.14
C VAL A 70 -2.04 -1.51 15.13
N PHE A 71 -2.23 -2.73 15.62
CA PHE A 71 -2.66 -3.87 14.82
C PHE A 71 -3.54 -4.76 15.70
N ASN A 72 -4.79 -4.95 15.31
CA ASN A 72 -5.75 -5.74 16.09
C ASN A 72 -6.70 -6.49 15.16
N ARG A 73 -6.79 -7.80 15.35
CA ARG A 73 -7.81 -8.67 14.77
C ARG A 73 -8.81 -8.99 15.87
N SER A 74 -9.97 -8.34 15.84
CA SER A 74 -10.99 -8.53 16.87
C SER A 74 -11.95 -9.66 16.50
N SER A 75 -12.61 -10.20 17.53
CA SER A 75 -13.61 -11.26 17.41
C SER A 75 -14.87 -10.83 16.66
N ASP A 76 -15.07 -9.53 16.44
CA ASP A 76 -16.14 -8.97 15.59
C ASP A 76 -15.87 -9.15 14.08
N GLY A 77 -14.76 -9.80 13.70
CA GLY A 77 -14.38 -10.05 12.31
C GLY A 77 -13.71 -8.86 11.62
N HIS A 78 -13.37 -7.79 12.36
CA HIS A 78 -12.66 -6.63 11.82
C HIS A 78 -11.18 -6.65 12.16
N GLU A 79 -10.37 -6.25 11.19
CA GLU A 79 -8.96 -5.92 11.40
C GLU A 79 -8.79 -4.41 11.42
N ARG A 80 -8.03 -3.92 12.40
CA ARG A 80 -7.75 -2.50 12.59
C ARG A 80 -6.24 -2.31 12.62
N LEU A 81 -5.76 -1.39 11.80
CA LEU A 81 -4.36 -1.02 11.73
C LEU A 81 -4.20 0.49 11.81
N SER A 82 -3.10 0.93 12.38
CA SER A 82 -2.65 2.32 12.34
C SER A 82 -1.14 2.34 12.16
N GLY A 83 -0.66 3.17 11.25
CA GLY A 83 0.75 3.30 10.95
C GLY A 83 1.09 4.69 10.44
N TYR A 84 2.37 5.01 10.44
CA TYR A 84 2.87 6.29 9.93
C TYR A 84 4.09 6.06 9.04
N ARG A 85 4.27 6.98 8.08
CA ARG A 85 5.46 7.12 7.24
C ARG A 85 5.79 8.60 7.14
N VAL A 86 7.06 8.94 7.33
CA VAL A 86 7.61 10.30 7.24
C VAL A 86 8.62 10.31 6.10
N HIS A 87 8.31 11.09 5.05
CA HIS A 87 9.16 11.25 3.87
C HIS A 87 10.24 12.32 4.08
N ALA A 88 11.02 12.21 5.16
CA ALA A 88 12.10 13.15 5.48
C ALA A 88 13.42 12.79 4.79
N ALA A 89 13.71 11.50 4.63
CA ALA A 89 14.90 11.00 3.93
C ALA A 89 14.66 10.82 2.41
N ASP A 90 13.39 10.70 2.01
CA ASP A 90 12.90 10.44 0.67
C ASP A 90 11.72 11.36 0.30
N PRO A 91 11.92 12.70 0.22
CA PRO A 91 10.81 13.63 0.02
C PRO A 91 10.02 13.37 -1.27
N LEU A 92 8.70 13.31 -1.13
CA LEU A 92 7.76 13.25 -2.26
C LEU A 92 7.46 14.67 -2.75
N ALA A 93 8.27 15.16 -3.69
CA ALA A 93 8.12 16.49 -4.26
C ALA A 93 6.99 16.55 -5.30
N PHE A 94 6.17 17.59 -5.24
CA PHE A 94 5.10 17.85 -6.20
C PHE A 94 5.00 19.34 -6.54
N THR A 95 4.37 19.65 -7.66
CA THR A 95 4.11 21.01 -8.12
C THR A 95 2.65 21.13 -8.46
N ASP A 96 2.00 22.20 -7.99
CA ASP A 96 0.57 22.44 -8.22
C ASP A 96 -0.32 21.30 -7.67
N GLY A 97 -0.05 20.88 -6.44
CA GLY A 97 -0.72 19.76 -5.78
C GLY A 97 -0.10 18.40 -6.11
N GLY A 98 -0.48 17.38 -5.33
CA GLY A 98 0.00 16.02 -5.50
C GLY A 98 -0.99 15.04 -4.89
N ARG A 99 -0.91 13.77 -5.29
CA ARG A 99 -1.72 12.72 -4.67
C ARG A 99 -0.86 11.52 -4.29
N LEU A 100 -1.11 11.03 -3.09
CA LEU A 100 -0.63 9.74 -2.61
C LEU A 100 -1.85 8.82 -2.52
N VAL A 101 -1.84 7.75 -3.30
CA VAL A 101 -2.99 6.87 -3.48
C VAL A 101 -2.61 5.47 -3.02
N TRP A 102 -3.38 4.93 -2.08
CA TRP A 102 -3.36 3.51 -1.76
C TRP A 102 -4.38 2.76 -2.65
N ARG A 103 -3.87 1.94 -3.56
CA ARG A 103 -4.67 1.16 -4.52
C ARG A 103 -4.82 -0.28 -4.07
N VAL A 104 -5.96 -0.58 -3.46
CA VAL A 104 -6.33 -1.93 -3.04
C VAL A 104 -6.74 -2.80 -4.22
N GLY A 105 -6.36 -4.08 -4.20
CA GLY A 105 -6.76 -5.05 -5.23
C GLY A 105 -5.94 -5.00 -6.51
N GLY A 106 -4.68 -4.55 -6.43
CA GLY A 106 -3.74 -4.62 -7.55
C GLY A 106 -3.61 -6.04 -8.10
N ARG A 107 -3.73 -6.18 -9.42
CA ARG A 107 -3.52 -7.44 -10.14
C ARG A 107 -2.66 -7.14 -11.37
N PRO A 108 -1.72 -8.03 -11.72
CA PRO A 108 -0.98 -7.88 -12.97
C PRO A 108 -1.96 -7.91 -14.14
N GLY A 109 -1.83 -6.94 -15.05
CA GLY A 109 -2.53 -6.92 -16.32
C GLY A 109 -1.63 -7.44 -17.43
N ASN A 110 -2.17 -7.54 -18.65
CA ASN A 110 -1.34 -7.87 -19.80
C ASN A 110 -0.24 -6.81 -19.99
N GLY A 111 1.02 -7.22 -19.83
CA GLY A 111 2.18 -6.34 -19.95
C GLY A 111 2.44 -5.43 -18.75
N THR A 112 1.80 -5.64 -17.58
CA THR A 112 2.00 -4.80 -16.39
C THR A 112 2.22 -5.59 -15.10
N THR A 113 2.90 -4.98 -14.12
CA THR A 113 3.11 -5.52 -12.76
C THR A 113 1.83 -5.48 -11.92
N LYS A 114 1.84 -6.07 -10.71
CA LYS A 114 0.68 -5.98 -9.77
C LYS A 114 0.27 -4.54 -9.44
N CYS A 115 1.24 -3.62 -9.43
CA CYS A 115 1.02 -2.19 -9.24
C CYS A 115 0.76 -1.43 -10.55
N GLY A 116 0.65 -2.14 -11.68
CA GLY A 116 0.35 -1.62 -13.01
C GLY A 116 1.48 -0.82 -13.67
N MET A 117 2.73 -1.03 -13.26
CA MET A 117 3.89 -0.54 -14.01
C MET A 117 4.08 -1.39 -15.27
N PRO A 118 4.50 -0.81 -16.42
CA PRO A 118 4.80 -1.60 -17.60
C PRO A 118 5.97 -2.56 -17.32
N LEU A 119 5.87 -3.79 -17.82
CA LEU A 119 6.97 -4.75 -17.77
C LEU A 119 8.09 -4.34 -18.74
N PRO A 120 9.37 -4.63 -18.43
CA PRO A 120 10.48 -4.40 -19.35
C PRO A 120 10.23 -5.07 -20.72
N ARG A 121 10.59 -4.38 -21.81
CA ARG A 121 10.48 -4.95 -23.17
C ARG A 121 11.64 -5.93 -23.41
N GLY A 122 11.34 -7.17 -23.80
CA GLY A 122 12.32 -8.08 -24.41
C GLY A 122 12.90 -9.17 -23.51
N GLU A 123 12.72 -9.09 -22.19
CA GLU A 123 12.88 -10.26 -21.33
C GLU A 123 11.51 -10.93 -21.23
N GLY A 124 11.45 -12.25 -21.42
CA GLY A 124 10.22 -12.99 -21.30
C GLY A 124 9.60 -12.69 -19.94
N ALA A 125 8.62 -11.77 -19.92
CA ALA A 125 7.76 -11.54 -18.77
C ALA A 125 7.37 -12.94 -18.31
N PRO A 126 7.67 -13.34 -17.05
CA PRO A 126 7.27 -14.64 -16.58
C PRO A 126 5.79 -14.76 -16.91
N ARG A 127 5.48 -15.68 -17.84
CA ARG A 127 4.12 -16.02 -18.24
C ARG A 127 3.38 -16.14 -16.95
N GLU A 128 2.42 -15.25 -16.73
CA GLU A 128 1.48 -15.22 -15.61
C GLU A 128 1.93 -16.23 -14.57
N LEU A 129 2.86 -15.83 -13.67
CA LEU A 129 3.17 -16.65 -12.51
C LEU A 129 1.80 -16.96 -11.96
N GLU A 130 1.36 -18.22 -12.11
CA GLU A 130 0.10 -18.68 -11.58
C GLU A 130 0.32 -18.58 -10.08
N ILE A 131 0.10 -17.39 -9.53
CA ILE A 131 0.07 -17.16 -8.11
C ILE A 131 -1.06 -18.09 -7.67
N GLU A 132 -0.65 -19.18 -7.02
CA GLU A 132 -1.52 -20.23 -6.54
C GLU A 132 -2.79 -19.61 -5.95
N GLY A 133 -3.93 -19.95 -6.54
CA GLY A 133 -5.24 -19.46 -6.08
C GLY A 133 -6.15 -18.87 -7.16
N ARG A 134 -6.28 -19.51 -8.33
CA ARG A 134 -7.35 -19.27 -9.33
C ARG A 134 -8.80 -19.44 -8.80
N GLY A 135 -9.01 -19.58 -7.49
CA GLY A 135 -10.32 -19.86 -6.91
C GLY A 135 -10.87 -18.79 -5.95
N ALA A 136 -10.03 -17.96 -5.34
CA ALA A 136 -10.53 -16.95 -4.42
C ALA A 136 -10.96 -15.72 -5.22
N ARG A 137 -12.27 -15.51 -5.35
CA ARG A 137 -12.79 -14.14 -5.38
C ARG A 137 -12.23 -13.49 -4.11
N ARG A 138 -11.08 -12.82 -4.22
CA ARG A 138 -10.58 -11.91 -3.17
C ARG A 138 -11.55 -10.75 -3.17
N GLU A 139 -12.70 -10.98 -2.54
CA GLU A 139 -13.63 -9.93 -2.17
C GLU A 139 -12.81 -9.00 -1.30
N LEU A 140 -12.59 -7.78 -1.83
CA LEU A 140 -11.86 -6.76 -1.10
C LEU A 140 -12.78 -6.37 0.04
N SER A 141 -12.38 -6.72 1.27
CA SER A 141 -13.13 -6.29 2.44
C SER A 141 -13.28 -4.77 2.38
N PRO A 142 -14.48 -4.21 2.61
CA PRO A 142 -14.66 -2.77 2.65
C PRO A 142 -13.70 -2.19 3.69
N VAL A 143 -12.84 -1.27 3.26
CA VAL A 143 -11.87 -0.61 4.13
C VAL A 143 -12.43 0.76 4.48
N ASN A 144 -12.64 1.01 5.77
CA ASN A 144 -12.84 2.37 6.25
C ASN A 144 -11.47 2.96 6.61
N VAL A 145 -11.14 4.12 6.05
CA VAL A 145 -9.82 4.73 6.19
C VAL A 145 -9.96 6.17 6.68
N SER A 146 -9.30 6.46 7.78
CA SER A 146 -9.02 7.84 8.21
C SER A 146 -7.52 8.09 8.03
N SER A 147 -7.18 9.15 7.29
CA SER A 147 -5.79 9.55 7.07
C SER A 147 -5.62 11.06 7.25
N TYR A 148 -4.42 11.46 7.63
CA TYR A 148 -3.99 12.85 7.68
C TYR A 148 -2.55 12.92 7.16
N GLY A 149 -2.14 14.10 6.69
CA GLY A 149 -0.79 14.34 6.23
C GLY A 149 -0.39 15.78 6.52
N TRP A 150 0.91 16.00 6.72
CA TRP A 150 1.48 17.33 6.80
C TRP A 150 2.24 17.63 5.53
N VAL A 151 2.03 18.82 5.00
CA VAL A 151 2.71 19.33 3.81
C VAL A 151 3.55 20.52 4.24
N TYR A 152 4.85 20.46 3.93
CA TYR A 152 5.75 21.59 4.09
C TYR A 152 5.89 22.29 2.76
N THR A 153 5.81 23.62 2.77
CA THR A 153 6.02 24.46 1.58
C THR A 153 7.19 25.39 1.82
N TRP A 154 7.93 25.68 0.76
CA TRP A 154 9.04 26.64 0.78
C TRP A 154 8.74 27.76 -0.22
N PRO A 155 9.15 29.01 0.06
CA PRO A 155 9.04 30.09 -0.90
C PRO A 155 9.79 29.74 -2.19
N ALA A 156 9.24 30.11 -3.34
CA ALA A 156 9.99 30.09 -4.58
C ALA A 156 11.24 30.97 -4.43
N ARG A 157 12.39 30.52 -4.96
CA ARG A 157 13.62 31.32 -4.96
C ARG A 157 13.32 32.68 -5.61
N GLY A 158 13.53 33.77 -4.85
CA GLY A 158 13.30 35.15 -5.32
C GLY A 158 12.00 35.81 -4.86
N ALA A 159 11.14 35.14 -4.08
CA ALA A 159 9.90 35.73 -3.54
C ALA A 159 10.13 36.71 -2.36
N HIS A 160 11.39 37.02 -2.03
CA HIS A 160 11.77 38.12 -1.16
C HIS A 160 12.35 39.25 -2.03
N SER A 161 11.45 40.02 -2.65
CA SER A 161 11.76 41.32 -3.26
C SER A 161 10.83 42.36 -2.66
#